data_AF-A0A8T5KLK2-F1
#
_entry.id   AF-A0A8T5KLK2-F1
#
_cell.length_a   1.000
_cell.length_b   1.000
_cell.length_c   1.000
_cell.angle_alpha   90.00
_cell.angle_beta   90.00
_cell.angle_gamma   90.00
#
_symmetry.space_group_name_H-M   'P 1'
#
loop_
_entity.id
_entity.type
_entity.pdbx_description
1 polymer ?
#
loop_
_entity_poly.entity_id
_entity_poly.type
_entity_poly.pdbx_seq_one_letter_code
_entity_poly.pdbx_strand_id
1 'polypeptide(L)'
;MAEDEPVFETSTGPPRIITAASLFDGHDAAINVMRRLIQSSGAEVIHLGHDQSAKAVVDCAIQEDAHGVALTSYQGGHVEYFTYIRQLLDEAGCQHIKIFGGGGGTTTPPEIKTLHQSGISKIYSPDDGRAMGLTGMIQHLMGLASKVDLLNPERLATLNSPITAEEMAR
;
A
#
# COMPACT_ATOMS: atom_id res chain seq x y z
N MET A 1 32.54 2.29 3.09
CA MET A 1 31.98 2.15 1.73
C MET A 1 30.49 1.99 1.95
N ALA A 2 29.66 2.91 1.48
CA ALA A 2 28.22 2.70 1.53
C ALA A 2 27.96 1.45 0.68
N GLU A 3 27.36 0.42 1.26
CA GLU A 3 26.83 -0.69 0.47
C GLU A 3 25.85 -0.09 -0.55
N ASP A 4 25.92 -0.52 -1.81
CA ASP A 4 24.99 -0.03 -2.84
C ASP A 4 23.57 -0.32 -2.37
N GLU A 5 22.79 0.72 -2.11
CA GLU A 5 21.39 0.55 -1.73
C GLU A 5 20.62 -0.13 -2.86
N PRO A 6 19.71 -1.07 -2.55
CA PRO A 6 18.97 -1.79 -3.57
C PRO A 6 18.10 -0.82 -4.39
N VAL A 7 18.23 -0.89 -5.71
CA VAL A 7 17.37 -0.17 -6.65
C VAL A 7 16.12 -1.00 -6.92
N PHE A 8 14.95 -0.40 -6.76
CA PHE A 8 13.67 -1.04 -7.04
C PHE A 8 13.08 -0.44 -8.32
N GLU A 9 13.06 -1.23 -9.39
CA GLU A 9 12.41 -0.89 -10.66
C GLU A 9 11.27 -1.86 -10.96
N THR A 10 10.28 -1.40 -11.70
CA THR A 10 9.12 -2.17 -12.18
C THR A 10 9.08 -2.16 -13.70
N SER A 11 8.11 -2.85 -14.30
CA SER A 11 7.91 -2.83 -15.75
C SER A 11 7.55 -1.46 -16.33
N THR A 12 7.24 -0.48 -15.48
CA THR A 12 6.85 0.88 -15.88
C THR A 12 7.74 1.99 -15.31
N GLY A 13 8.87 1.63 -14.69
CA GLY A 13 9.78 2.57 -14.03
C GLY A 13 9.77 2.45 -12.51
N PRO A 14 9.92 3.55 -11.76
CA PRO A 14 9.88 3.54 -10.31
C PRO A 14 8.55 3.00 -9.73
N PRO A 15 8.57 2.27 -8.59
CA PRO A 15 7.36 1.89 -7.90
C PRO A 15 6.55 3.13 -7.45
N ARG A 16 5.29 3.17 -7.86
CA ARG A 16 4.29 4.17 -7.42
C ARG A 16 3.55 3.67 -6.18
N ILE A 17 3.68 4.37 -5.07
CA ILE A 17 3.11 4.02 -3.76
C ILE A 17 2.17 5.12 -3.25
N ILE A 18 0.91 4.76 -3.01
CA ILE A 18 -0.05 5.66 -2.34
C ILE A 18 0.18 5.59 -0.83
N THR A 19 0.21 6.73 -0.14
CA THR A 19 0.38 6.78 1.32
C THR A 19 -0.72 7.58 2.00
N ALA A 20 -1.34 7.03 3.05
CA ALA A 20 -2.39 7.72 3.80
C ALA A 20 -2.52 7.21 5.25
N ALA A 21 -3.10 8.01 6.14
CA ALA A 21 -3.68 7.51 7.39
C ALA A 21 -5.19 7.25 7.22
N SER A 22 -5.72 6.27 7.97
CA SER A 22 -7.10 5.81 7.84
C SER A 22 -8.15 6.88 8.14
N LEU A 23 -9.42 6.58 7.84
CA LEU A 23 -10.55 7.47 8.10
C LEU A 23 -10.66 7.81 9.60
N PHE A 24 -10.90 9.08 9.90
CA PHE A 24 -10.92 9.67 11.24
C PHE A 24 -9.66 9.45 12.07
N ASP A 25 -8.54 9.14 11.41
CA ASP A 25 -7.23 9.01 12.05
C ASP A 25 -6.34 10.22 11.72
N GLY A 26 -6.05 11.03 12.75
CA GLY A 26 -5.12 12.16 12.66
C GLY A 26 -3.66 11.81 12.94
N HIS A 27 -3.32 10.53 13.21
CA HIS A 27 -1.95 10.11 13.52
C HIS A 27 -1.07 10.00 12.26
N ASP A 28 -0.69 11.14 11.70
CA ASP A 28 0.08 11.21 10.47
C ASP A 28 1.62 11.11 10.68
N ALA A 29 2.09 11.15 11.92
CA ALA A 29 3.51 11.16 12.25
C ALA A 29 4.24 9.93 11.69
N ALA A 30 3.65 8.74 11.87
CA ALA A 30 4.23 7.49 11.40
C ALA A 30 4.27 7.43 9.86
N ILE A 31 3.16 7.73 9.18
CA ILE A 31 3.12 7.68 7.72
C ILE A 31 4.02 8.75 7.08
N ASN A 32 4.19 9.91 7.71
CA ASN A 32 5.12 10.95 7.26
C ASN A 32 6.60 10.49 7.31
N VAL A 33 6.99 9.71 8.31
CA VAL A 33 8.33 9.10 8.36
C VAL A 33 8.45 8.02 7.28
N MET A 34 7.49 7.11 7.21
CA MET A 34 7.52 6.00 6.25
C MET A 34 7.57 6.49 4.80
N ARG A 35 6.75 7.48 4.43
CA ARG A 35 6.74 8.01 3.06
C ARG A 35 8.06 8.65 2.64
N ARG A 36 8.78 9.29 3.57
CA ARG A 36 10.10 9.89 3.29
C ARG A 36 11.13 8.80 3.01
N LEU A 37 11.07 7.70 3.76
CA LEU A 37 11.95 6.56 3.55
C LEU A 37 11.62 5.84 2.24
N ILE A 38 10.34 5.61 1.95
CA ILE A 38 9.87 5.06 0.66
C ILE A 38 10.36 5.91 -0.51
N GLN A 39 10.21 7.24 -0.41
CA GLN A 39 10.71 8.17 -1.42
C GLN A 39 12.22 8.13 -1.55
N SER A 40 12.97 8.07 -0.44
CA SER A 40 14.43 7.96 -0.49
C SER A 40 14.92 6.66 -1.11
N SER A 41 14.13 5.58 -1.04
CA SER A 41 14.38 4.31 -1.71
C SER A 41 14.00 4.30 -3.20
N GLY A 42 13.69 5.47 -3.78
CA GLY A 42 13.46 5.64 -5.22
C GLY A 42 12.02 5.46 -5.68
N ALA A 43 11.04 5.39 -4.78
CA ALA A 43 9.63 5.30 -5.16
C ALA A 43 9.04 6.68 -5.52
N GLU A 44 8.06 6.68 -6.43
CA GLU A 44 7.13 7.78 -6.60
C GLU A 44 6.04 7.69 -5.54
N VAL A 45 5.90 8.73 -4.71
CA VAL A 45 4.98 8.70 -3.57
C VAL A 45 3.84 9.69 -3.77
N ILE A 46 2.62 9.18 -3.83
CA ILE A 46 1.39 9.97 -3.84
C ILE A 46 0.84 9.98 -2.42
N HIS A 47 0.98 11.12 -1.75
CA HIS A 47 0.62 11.25 -0.34
C HIS A 47 -0.74 11.94 -0.18
N LEU A 48 -1.72 11.20 0.36
CA LEU A 48 -3.08 11.70 0.59
C LEU A 48 -3.27 12.35 1.97
N GLY A 49 -2.25 12.32 2.83
CA GLY A 49 -2.35 12.86 4.18
C GLY A 49 -3.10 11.92 5.12
N HIS A 50 -3.93 12.50 5.99
CA HIS A 50 -4.66 11.79 7.03
C HIS A 50 -6.18 11.89 6.81
N ASP A 51 -6.97 11.18 7.63
CA ASP A 51 -8.45 11.17 7.53
C ASP A 51 -8.97 10.72 6.16
N GLN A 52 -8.38 9.64 5.60
CA GLN A 52 -8.72 9.18 4.25
C GLN A 52 -9.70 8.01 4.27
N SER A 53 -10.83 8.18 3.58
CA SER A 53 -11.79 7.09 3.37
C SER A 53 -11.19 5.98 2.50
N ALA A 54 -11.68 4.75 2.68
CA ALA A 54 -11.27 3.60 1.86
C ALA A 54 -11.46 3.90 0.37
N LYS A 55 -12.59 4.49 0.00
CA LYS A 55 -12.90 4.87 -1.40
C LYS A 55 -11.90 5.88 -1.96
N ALA A 56 -11.53 6.91 -1.19
CA ALA A 56 -10.55 7.90 -1.63
C ALA A 56 -9.18 7.27 -1.91
N VAL A 57 -8.73 6.36 -1.04
CA VAL A 57 -7.48 5.60 -1.22
C VAL A 57 -7.55 4.73 -2.48
N VAL A 58 -8.65 4.00 -2.67
CA VAL A 58 -8.84 3.10 -3.81
C VAL A 58 -8.92 3.86 -5.13
N ASP A 59 -9.69 4.94 -5.19
CA ASP A 59 -9.84 5.75 -6.39
C ASP A 59 -8.50 6.32 -6.84
N CYS A 60 -7.72 6.84 -5.91
CA CYS A 60 -6.37 7.31 -6.18
C CYS A 60 -5.46 6.16 -6.64
N ALA A 61 -5.47 5.02 -5.96
CA ALA A 61 -4.63 3.88 -6.33
C ALA A 61 -4.92 3.36 -7.75
N ILE A 62 -6.19 3.34 -8.16
CA ILE A 62 -6.61 2.93 -9.51
C ILE A 62 -6.21 3.99 -10.54
N GLN A 63 -6.55 5.26 -10.31
CA GLN A 63 -6.27 6.35 -11.26
C GLN A 63 -4.78 6.56 -11.50
N GLU A 64 -3.99 6.42 -10.43
CA GLU A 64 -2.54 6.52 -10.53
C GLU A 64 -1.90 5.23 -11.05
N ASP A 65 -2.65 4.13 -11.21
CA ASP A 65 -2.20 2.76 -11.57
C ASP A 65 -1.16 2.15 -10.60
N ALA A 66 -1.33 2.38 -9.30
CA ALA A 66 -0.29 2.18 -8.28
C ALA A 66 0.19 0.72 -8.11
N HIS A 67 1.45 0.55 -7.71
CA HIS A 67 2.00 -0.77 -7.40
C HIS A 67 1.60 -1.23 -5.98
N GLY A 68 1.37 -0.27 -5.08
CA GLY A 68 0.85 -0.55 -3.77
C GLY A 68 0.35 0.67 -3.02
N VAL A 69 -0.36 0.40 -1.92
CA VAL A 69 -0.80 1.39 -0.95
C VAL A 69 -0.18 1.08 0.40
N ALA A 70 0.29 2.10 1.11
CA ALA A 70 0.85 1.99 2.45
C ALA A 70 0.05 2.88 3.41
N LEU A 71 -0.59 2.23 4.38
CA LEU A 71 -1.59 2.86 5.23
C LEU A 71 -1.19 2.79 6.70
N THR A 72 -1.49 3.83 7.46
CA THR A 72 -1.44 3.78 8.93
C THR A 72 -2.82 3.83 9.54
N SER A 73 -3.06 3.04 10.59
CA SER A 73 -4.31 3.06 11.34
C SER A 73 -4.05 2.89 12.84
N TYR A 74 -4.27 3.95 13.60
CA TYR A 74 -4.04 4.02 15.05
C TYR A 74 -5.32 4.17 15.87
N GLN A 75 -6.46 4.46 15.23
CA GLN A 75 -7.76 4.68 15.89
C GLN A 75 -8.64 3.41 16.01
N GLY A 76 -8.17 2.26 15.50
CA GLY A 76 -8.96 1.04 15.42
C GLY A 76 -9.84 1.00 14.16
N GLY A 77 -10.70 -0.03 14.06
CA GLY A 77 -11.48 -0.31 12.84
C GLY A 77 -10.61 -0.73 11.64
N HIS A 78 -9.33 -1.03 11.87
CA HIS A 78 -8.37 -1.39 10.84
C HIS A 78 -8.76 -2.68 10.12
N VAL A 79 -9.33 -3.67 10.82
CA VAL A 79 -9.76 -4.93 10.17
C VAL A 79 -10.79 -4.64 9.08
N GLU A 80 -11.84 -3.89 9.41
CA GLU A 80 -12.89 -3.51 8.47
C GLU A 80 -12.34 -2.58 7.38
N TYR A 81 -11.53 -1.58 7.75
CA TYR A 81 -10.98 -0.62 6.81
C TYR A 81 -10.09 -1.28 5.73
N PHE A 82 -9.13 -2.12 6.14
CA PHE A 82 -8.24 -2.80 5.20
C PHE A 82 -8.97 -3.84 4.35
N THR A 83 -9.87 -4.63 4.95
CA THR A 83 -10.64 -5.63 4.18
C THR A 83 -11.58 -4.97 3.18
N TYR A 84 -12.15 -3.81 3.52
CA TYR A 84 -12.99 -3.06 2.59
C TYR A 84 -12.18 -2.46 1.43
N ILE A 85 -10.97 -1.93 1.68
CA ILE A 85 -10.06 -1.50 0.59
C ILE A 85 -9.75 -2.66 -0.36
N ARG A 86 -9.44 -3.84 0.19
CA ARG A 86 -9.18 -5.03 -0.63
C ARG A 86 -10.40 -5.41 -1.47
N GLN A 87 -11.59 -5.44 -0.86
CA GLN A 87 -12.83 -5.72 -1.55
C GLN A 87 -13.06 -4.75 -2.72
N LEU A 88 -12.97 -3.44 -2.49
CA LEU A 88 -13.16 -2.43 -3.53
C LEU A 88 -12.14 -2.55 -4.67
N LEU A 89 -10.89 -2.88 -4.36
CA LEU A 89 -9.88 -3.12 -5.39
C LEU A 89 -10.15 -4.43 -6.16
N ASP A 90 -10.70 -5.46 -5.52
CA ASP A 90 -11.03 -6.73 -6.17
C ASP A 90 -12.24 -6.61 -7.10
N GLU A 91 -13.27 -5.88 -6.66
CA GLU A 91 -14.42 -5.47 -7.48
C GLU A 91 -13.93 -4.69 -8.71
N ALA A 92 -12.91 -3.84 -8.52
CA ALA A 92 -12.21 -3.13 -9.57
C ALA A 92 -11.20 -3.92 -10.40
N GLY A 93 -11.12 -5.25 -10.27
CA GLY A 93 -10.13 -6.04 -11.01
C GLY A 93 -8.66 -5.65 -10.71
N CYS A 94 -8.43 -4.86 -9.67
CA CYS A 94 -7.14 -4.31 -9.25
C CYS A 94 -6.50 -5.17 -8.14
N GLN A 95 -6.64 -6.49 -8.26
CA GLN A 95 -6.05 -7.51 -7.37
C GLN A 95 -4.52 -7.43 -7.29
N HIS A 96 -3.89 -6.86 -8.32
CA HIS A 96 -2.44 -6.70 -8.42
C HIS A 96 -1.88 -5.68 -7.42
N ILE A 97 -2.65 -4.66 -7.04
CA ILE A 97 -2.21 -3.61 -6.11
C ILE A 97 -1.97 -4.20 -4.72
N LYS A 98 -0.74 -4.05 -4.22
CA LYS A 98 -0.33 -4.53 -2.90
C LYS A 98 -0.84 -3.60 -1.80
N ILE A 99 -1.23 -4.17 -0.65
CA ILE A 99 -1.70 -3.38 0.50
C ILE A 99 -0.78 -3.61 1.68
N PHE A 100 -0.19 -2.53 2.17
CA PHE A 100 0.70 -2.50 3.32
C PHE A 100 0.07 -1.67 4.44
N GLY A 101 0.30 -2.09 5.68
CA GLY A 101 -0.28 -1.41 6.84
C GLY A 101 0.64 -1.36 8.06
N GLY A 102 0.35 -0.43 8.97
CA GLY A 102 0.94 -0.38 10.30
C GLY A 102 0.05 0.41 11.27
N GLY A 103 0.06 0.03 12.54
CA GLY A 103 -0.77 0.69 13.57
C GLY A 103 -0.12 0.66 14.95
N GLY A 104 1.18 0.39 15.01
CA GLY A 104 1.87 0.12 16.27
C GLY A 104 1.21 -1.04 17.02
N GLY A 105 0.90 -0.82 18.30
CA GLY A 105 0.22 -1.82 19.14
C GLY A 105 -1.30 -1.89 18.94
N THR A 106 -1.91 -1.02 18.13
CA THR A 106 -3.36 -1.01 17.90
C THR A 106 -3.83 -2.23 17.13
N THR A 107 -3.00 -2.74 16.20
CA THR A 107 -3.31 -3.97 15.43
C THR A 107 -2.67 -5.18 16.09
N THR A 108 -3.48 -6.07 16.64
CA THR A 108 -3.02 -7.23 17.40
C THR A 108 -2.56 -8.39 16.50
N PRO A 109 -1.71 -9.32 16.98
CA PRO A 109 -1.24 -10.44 16.15
C PRO A 109 -2.35 -11.31 15.52
N PRO A 110 -3.47 -11.63 16.22
CA PRO A 110 -4.59 -12.33 15.60
C PRO A 110 -5.23 -11.53 14.46
N GLU A 111 -5.40 -10.22 14.62
CA GLU A 111 -5.96 -9.35 13.57
C GLU A 111 -5.02 -9.22 12.38
N ILE A 112 -3.70 -9.13 12.61
CA ILE A 112 -2.69 -9.19 11.54
C ILE A 112 -2.86 -10.47 10.71
N LYS A 113 -3.04 -11.62 11.37
CA LYS A 113 -3.26 -12.90 10.69
C LYS A 113 -4.55 -12.86 9.86
N THR A 114 -5.65 -12.34 10.41
CA THR A 114 -6.91 -12.18 9.67
C THR A 114 -6.72 -11.30 8.44
N LEU A 115 -6.06 -10.15 8.58
CA LEU A 115 -5.78 -9.23 7.48
C LEU A 115 -4.96 -9.89 6.37
N HIS A 116 -3.93 -10.67 6.70
CA HIS A 116 -3.16 -11.41 5.70
C HIS A 116 -3.99 -12.49 5.00
N GLN A 117 -4.86 -13.18 5.72
CA GLN A 117 -5.79 -14.15 5.13
C GLN A 117 -6.80 -13.49 4.17
N SER A 118 -7.17 -12.24 4.44
CA SER A 118 -8.02 -11.43 3.57
C SER A 118 -7.28 -10.79 2.39
N GLY A 119 -6.00 -11.09 2.14
CA GLY A 119 -5.27 -10.60 0.97
C GLY A 119 -4.46 -9.32 1.19
N ILE A 120 -4.32 -8.84 2.43
CA ILE A 120 -3.40 -7.75 2.76
C ILE A 120 -1.96 -8.26 2.69
N SER A 121 -1.09 -7.55 1.97
CA SER A 121 0.25 -8.04 1.62
C SER A 121 1.19 -8.10 2.83
N LYS A 122 1.17 -7.06 3.67
CA LYS A 122 1.91 -7.07 4.95
C LYS A 122 1.36 -6.01 5.90
N ILE A 123 1.21 -6.40 7.17
CA ILE A 123 1.03 -5.47 8.29
C ILE A 123 2.31 -5.53 9.12
N TYR A 124 2.92 -4.38 9.34
CA TYR A 124 4.15 -4.23 10.12
C TYR A 124 3.78 -3.98 11.59
N SER A 125 4.12 -4.95 12.43
CA SER A 125 3.98 -4.89 13.88
C SER A 125 5.18 -4.16 14.51
N PRO A 126 5.08 -3.75 15.79
CA PRO A 126 6.24 -3.24 16.54
C PRO A 126 7.41 -4.24 16.58
N ASP A 127 7.13 -5.54 16.50
CA ASP A 127 8.13 -6.60 16.54
C ASP A 127 8.89 -6.69 15.22
N ASP A 128 8.19 -6.52 14.08
CA ASP A 128 8.84 -6.36 12.78
C ASP A 128 9.77 -5.14 12.79
N GLY A 129 9.34 -4.02 13.39
CA GLY A 129 10.17 -2.81 13.52
C GLY A 129 11.45 -3.05 14.32
N ARG A 130 11.40 -3.87 15.39
CA ARG A 130 12.59 -4.25 16.18
C ARG A 130 13.51 -5.22 15.43
N ALA A 131 12.93 -6.14 14.66
CA ALA A 131 13.69 -7.17 13.95
C ALA A 131 14.33 -6.66 12.65
N MET A 132 13.61 -5.83 11.89
CA MET A 132 13.99 -5.38 10.55
C MET A 132 14.61 -3.99 10.54
N GLY A 133 14.31 -3.17 11.56
CA GLY A 133 14.54 -1.73 11.51
C GLY A 133 13.64 -1.03 10.47
N LEU A 134 13.65 0.31 10.48
CA LEU A 134 12.82 1.09 9.54
C LEU A 134 13.23 0.83 8.08
N THR A 135 14.53 0.88 7.79
CA THR A 135 15.04 0.64 6.44
C THR A 135 14.71 -0.76 5.92
N GLY A 136 14.83 -1.79 6.77
CA GLY A 136 14.48 -3.16 6.36
C GLY A 136 13.00 -3.33 6.07
N MET A 137 12.11 -2.67 6.82
CA MET A 137 10.67 -2.67 6.49
C MET A 137 10.39 -2.00 5.14
N ILE A 138 11.07 -0.89 4.83
CA ILE A 138 10.92 -0.22 3.53
C ILE A 138 11.46 -1.07 2.39
N GLN A 139 12.65 -1.67 2.54
CA GLN A 139 13.20 -2.57 1.52
C GLN A 139 12.27 -3.77 1.26
N HIS A 140 11.67 -4.33 2.31
CA HIS A 140 10.69 -5.40 2.17
C HIS A 140 9.41 -4.94 1.46
N LEU A 141 8.88 -3.77 1.81
CA LEU A 141 7.73 -3.16 1.13
C LEU A 141 8.02 -2.95 -0.36
N MET A 142 9.14 -2.29 -0.66
CA MET A 142 9.57 -1.95 -2.01
C MET A 142 9.83 -3.20 -2.87
N GLY A 143 10.46 -4.23 -2.29
CA GLY A 143 10.70 -5.50 -2.97
C GLY A 143 9.44 -6.32 -3.24
N LEU A 144 8.35 -6.10 -2.51
CA LEU A 144 7.04 -6.68 -2.83
C LEU A 144 6.28 -5.85 -3.87
N ALA A 145 6.34 -4.52 -3.77
CA ALA A 145 5.71 -3.62 -4.73
C ALA A 145 6.34 -3.74 -6.13
N SER A 146 7.66 -3.88 -6.23
CA SER A 146 8.36 -3.98 -7.52
C SER A 146 8.05 -5.25 -8.31
N LYS A 147 7.44 -6.25 -7.67
CA LYS A 147 6.99 -7.49 -8.34
C LYS A 147 5.66 -7.32 -9.09
N VAL A 148 4.99 -6.18 -8.94
CA VAL A 148 3.75 -5.90 -9.68
C VAL A 148 4.11 -5.55 -11.12
N ASP A 149 3.69 -6.40 -12.04
CA ASP A 149 3.87 -6.19 -13.48
C ASP A 149 2.61 -5.57 -14.09
N LEU A 150 2.65 -4.26 -14.32
CA LEU A 150 1.55 -3.52 -14.93
C LEU A 150 1.44 -3.73 -16.45
N LEU A 151 2.50 -4.27 -17.07
CA LEU A 151 2.53 -4.61 -18.50
C LEU A 151 2.17 -6.07 -18.78
N ASN A 152 1.65 -6.79 -17.76
CA ASN A 152 1.20 -8.16 -17.93
C ASN A 152 0.18 -8.26 -19.09
N PRO A 153 0.40 -9.13 -20.09
CA PRO A 153 -0.48 -9.24 -21.27
C PRO A 153 -1.94 -9.54 -20.94
N GLU A 154 -2.22 -10.34 -19.90
CA GLU A 154 -3.59 -10.66 -19.47
C GLU A 154 -4.30 -9.42 -18.92
N ARG A 155 -3.58 -8.58 -18.16
CA ARG A 155 -4.07 -7.29 -17.67
C ARG A 155 -4.28 -6.33 -18.84
N LEU A 156 -3.32 -6.19 -19.75
CA LEU A 156 -3.45 -5.28 -20.89
C LEU A 156 -4.64 -5.66 -21.79
N ALA A 157 -4.97 -6.95 -21.90
CA ALA A 157 -6.14 -7.42 -22.64
C ALA A 157 -7.48 -6.96 -22.04
N THR A 158 -7.55 -6.60 -20.75
CA THR A 158 -8.77 -6.06 -20.13
C THR A 158 -8.92 -4.55 -20.32
N LEU A 159 -7.86 -3.84 -20.73
CA LEU A 159 -7.85 -2.39 -20.92
C LEU A 159 -8.36 -1.99 -22.31
N ASN A 160 -9.68 -2.05 -22.51
CA ASN A 160 -10.32 -1.74 -23.79
C ASN A 160 -10.96 -0.33 -23.86
N SER A 161 -10.90 0.43 -22.76
CA SER A 161 -11.47 1.77 -22.61
C SER A 161 -10.66 2.55 -21.55
N PRO A 162 -10.78 3.89 -21.48
CA PRO A 162 -10.17 4.66 -20.39
C PRO A 162 -10.60 4.10 -19.03
N ILE A 163 -9.65 3.92 -18.12
CA ILE A 163 -9.98 3.46 -16.76
C ILE A 163 -10.52 4.64 -15.97
N THR A 164 -11.77 4.54 -15.50
CA THR A 164 -12.28 5.45 -14.48
C THR A 164 -12.55 4.72 -13.17
N ALA A 165 -12.39 5.42 -12.06
CA ALA A 165 -12.72 4.89 -10.73
C ALA A 165 -14.23 4.55 -10.58
N GLU A 166 -15.08 5.12 -11.44
CA GLU A 166 -16.52 4.85 -11.47
C GLU A 166 -16.87 3.59 -12.27
N GLU A 167 -16.15 3.31 -13.35
CA GLU A 167 -16.35 2.11 -14.18
C GLU A 167 -15.79 0.84 -13.55
N MET A 168 -14.73 0.98 -12.73
CA MET A 168 -14.12 -0.13 -12.01
C MET A 168 -14.83 -0.46 -10.69
N ALA A 169 -15.66 0.43 -10.14
CA ALA A 169 -16.40 0.16 -8.90
C ALA A 169 -17.77 -0.54 -9.10
N ARG A 170 -17.97 -1.24 -10.23
CA ARG A 170 -19.24 -1.90 -10.62
C ARG A 170 -19.18 -3.41 -10.56
#